data_AF-A0A966Z4P5-F1
#
_entry.id   AF-A0A966Z4P5-F1
#
_cell.length_a   1.000
_cell.length_b   1.000
_cell.length_c   1.000
_cell.angle_alpha   90.00
_cell.angle_beta   90.00
_cell.angle_gamma   90.00
#
_symmetry.space_group_name_H-M   'P 1'
#
loop_
_entity.id
_entity.type
_entity.pdbx_description
1 polymer ?
#
loop_
_entity_poly.entity_id
_entity_poly.type
_entity_poly.pdbx_seq_one_letter_code
_entity_poly.pdbx_strand_id
1 'polypeptide(L)'
;MKYLSRRTAAALVLLSAATSGVLNAQTQLDLRTQTKSVDFQNATLTRPMRTASTLPSTCSDNEMLFLTSAPAGSNLYACISGTWVPEAASQGTLTVQNGGTNVGARQTQNFVPGTGIVNVITDLGNKLNIQQTVDTSTIVSKTGLQSGSSVFCLSVGDTPPSYSCSLSPALTTYTQGMVVNWTPSANGTTGATTLNINLLGATPVRRADGVTAATGTDIFNGRMYPVWFDGTAFRLPSAEAAGGSSGGSSGPPTTITSTGAGGPTTVTATSEWHAPLAICVTGTGAVLTWNPPPGSGVAPVGAGCAGTEVNEGYASFGTTASSLQTSFILPKNLTGTADVSLYYVPAVSAVTFTPTLEVVCTPSNGTVVNEGAFSGSFFAPGAVAGPALAGSLAAVSATALNWPTNCVGGNRAHLRLARAAGGTGAVNMAEVVITMRRLM
;
A
#
# COMPACT_ATOMS: atom_id res chain seq x y z
N MET A 1 3.52 8.80 162.58
CA MET A 1 3.78 7.39 162.90
C MET A 1 3.91 6.60 161.60
N LYS A 2 5.03 5.89 161.43
CA LYS A 2 5.25 4.64 160.66
C LYS A 2 5.17 4.64 159.10
N TYR A 3 6.38 4.62 158.52
CA TYR A 3 6.95 3.74 157.47
C TYR A 3 6.85 4.01 155.95
N LEU A 4 8.07 4.00 155.36
CA LEU A 4 8.53 3.93 153.96
C LEU A 4 8.00 2.72 153.15
N SER A 5 8.03 2.82 151.80
CA SER A 5 8.54 1.73 150.92
C SER A 5 8.77 2.12 149.41
N ARG A 6 10.06 2.17 149.00
CA ARG A 6 10.74 1.52 147.83
C ARG A 6 10.10 1.61 146.41
N ARG A 7 10.69 2.28 145.41
CA ARG A 7 11.90 2.01 144.54
C ARG A 7 11.53 1.55 143.11
N THR A 8 11.89 2.39 142.13
CA THR A 8 12.41 2.15 140.76
C THR A 8 12.68 0.70 140.31
N ALA A 9 12.23 0.34 139.10
CA ALA A 9 13.06 -0.16 137.97
C ALA A 9 12.23 -0.76 136.81
N ALA A 10 12.67 -0.46 135.58
CA ALA A 10 12.73 -1.36 134.42
C ALA A 10 11.39 -1.78 133.77
N ALA A 11 11.24 -1.96 132.45
CA ALA A 11 12.14 -2.02 131.30
C ALA A 11 11.21 -2.16 130.07
N LEU A 12 11.44 -1.41 128.99
CA LEU A 12 12.16 -1.91 127.79
C LEU A 12 11.29 -2.88 126.95
N VAL A 13 10.99 -2.47 125.71
CA VAL A 13 10.76 -3.28 124.47
C VAL A 13 10.01 -2.36 123.52
N LEU A 14 10.39 -2.10 122.28
CA LEU A 14 11.55 -2.34 121.41
C LEU A 14 11.21 -1.44 120.18
N LEU A 15 12.14 -0.69 119.59
CA LEU A 15 12.90 -1.14 118.41
C LEU A 15 11.94 -1.40 117.20
N SER A 16 12.10 -0.83 116.02
CA SER A 16 13.31 -0.62 115.21
C SER A 16 12.86 -0.10 113.84
N ALA A 17 13.81 0.40 113.06
CA ALA A 17 13.80 0.48 111.58
C ALA A 17 12.96 1.63 110.97
N ALA A 18 13.43 2.39 109.98
CA ALA A 18 14.69 2.33 109.26
C ALA A 18 14.90 3.64 108.51
N THR A 19 16.15 4.11 108.56
CA THR A 19 16.89 4.60 107.41
C THR A 19 16.56 3.77 106.16
N SER A 20 15.94 4.36 105.14
CA SER A 20 16.11 4.05 103.70
C SER A 20 14.94 4.62 102.93
N GLY A 21 15.24 5.41 101.91
CA GLY A 21 14.23 5.82 100.94
C GLY A 21 14.47 7.23 100.49
N VAL A 22 15.54 7.41 99.71
CA VAL A 22 15.59 8.42 98.67
C VAL A 22 14.47 8.06 97.68
N LEU A 23 13.22 8.28 98.09
CA LEU A 23 12.11 8.31 97.18
C LEU A 23 12.27 9.65 96.49
N ASN A 24 13.05 9.64 95.41
CA ASN A 24 12.70 10.45 94.26
C ASN A 24 11.31 9.98 93.81
N ALA A 25 10.30 10.39 94.58
CA ALA A 25 8.97 10.67 94.10
C ALA A 25 9.15 11.81 93.10
N GLN A 26 9.62 11.45 91.90
CA GLN A 26 9.42 12.30 90.76
C GLN A 26 7.91 12.32 90.56
N THR A 27 7.33 13.48 90.87
CA THR A 27 5.96 13.83 90.56
C THR A 27 5.74 13.57 89.08
N GLN A 28 4.73 12.78 88.75
CA GLN A 28 4.19 12.81 87.39
C GLN A 28 3.65 14.23 87.21
N LEU A 29 4.46 15.08 86.60
CA LEU A 29 4.08 16.44 86.26
C LEU A 29 3.05 16.32 85.13
N ASP A 30 1.78 16.48 85.48
CA ASP A 30 0.73 16.56 84.47
C ASP A 30 0.90 17.89 83.74
N LEU A 31 1.58 17.86 82.59
CA LEU A 31 1.77 19.00 81.71
C LEU A 31 0.43 19.63 81.27
N ARG A 32 -0.71 18.91 81.42
CA ARG A 32 -2.06 19.45 81.19
C ARG A 32 -2.50 20.45 82.26
N THR A 33 -2.03 20.30 83.50
CA THR A 33 -2.53 21.09 84.67
C THR A 33 -1.45 21.89 85.40
N GLN A 34 -0.16 21.62 85.16
CA GLN A 34 0.93 22.08 86.04
C GLN A 34 1.98 22.98 85.37
N THR A 35 1.86 23.30 84.08
CA THR A 35 2.85 24.12 83.38
C THR A 35 2.24 25.27 82.58
N LYS A 36 2.90 26.43 82.60
CA LYS A 36 2.62 27.58 81.71
C LYS A 36 3.88 27.90 80.90
N SER A 37 3.73 28.00 79.58
CA SER A 37 4.81 28.32 78.61
C SER A 37 5.97 27.32 78.57
N VAL A 38 5.66 26.04 78.35
CA VAL A 38 6.68 25.00 78.16
C VAL A 38 7.35 25.17 76.81
N ASP A 39 8.62 25.57 76.82
CA ASP A 39 9.45 25.60 75.62
C ASP A 39 10.07 24.22 75.37
N PHE A 40 9.73 23.62 74.23
CA PHE A 40 10.22 22.32 73.81
C PHE A 40 11.34 22.40 72.78
N GLN A 41 11.87 23.59 72.46
CA GLN A 41 12.96 23.78 71.49
C GLN A 41 14.22 22.97 71.83
N ASN A 42 14.45 22.69 73.12
CA ASN A 42 15.54 21.83 73.62
C ASN A 42 15.04 20.48 74.18
N ALA A 43 13.74 20.19 74.07
CA ALA A 43 13.19 18.92 74.51
C ALA A 43 13.50 17.85 73.47
N THR A 44 14.10 16.76 73.92
CA THR A 44 14.55 15.68 73.05
C THR A 44 13.40 14.93 72.36
N LEU A 45 12.15 15.03 72.86
CA LEU A 45 10.94 14.47 72.24
C LEU A 45 9.66 15.20 72.73
N THR A 46 8.78 15.58 71.81
CA THR A 46 7.37 15.95 72.08
C THR A 46 6.45 14.99 71.32
N ARG A 47 5.21 14.77 71.76
CA ARG A 47 4.19 14.03 70.96
C ARG A 47 3.44 15.07 70.11
N PRO A 48 3.90 15.41 68.89
CA PRO A 48 3.57 16.67 68.20
C PRO A 48 2.50 16.49 67.11
N MET A 49 2.03 15.26 66.93
CA MET A 49 1.10 14.83 65.89
C MET A 49 0.04 13.91 66.50
N ARG A 50 -1.22 14.29 66.39
CA ARG A 50 -2.35 13.42 66.77
C ARG A 50 -2.51 12.30 65.74
N THR A 51 -3.15 11.20 66.12
CA THR A 51 -3.59 10.17 65.17
C THR A 51 -5.10 10.02 65.26
N ALA A 52 -5.77 9.80 64.13
CA ALA A 52 -7.21 9.52 64.07
C ALA A 52 -7.55 8.69 62.84
N SER A 53 -8.69 8.00 62.84
CA SER A 53 -9.24 7.29 61.66
C SER A 53 -10.19 8.15 60.83
N THR A 54 -10.55 9.34 61.30
CA THR A 54 -11.34 10.37 60.60
C THR A 54 -10.80 11.74 60.94
N LEU A 55 -10.91 12.72 60.04
CA LEU A 55 -10.56 14.11 60.32
C LEU A 55 -11.56 14.71 61.33
N PRO A 56 -11.10 15.25 62.47
CA PRO A 56 -11.96 16.01 63.37
C PRO A 56 -12.60 17.20 62.65
N SER A 57 -13.87 17.51 62.96
CA SER A 57 -14.62 18.63 62.35
C SER A 57 -14.06 20.02 62.65
N THR A 58 -13.14 20.11 63.62
CA THR A 58 -12.47 21.34 64.04
C THR A 58 -10.99 21.03 64.31
N CYS A 59 -10.12 21.99 64.04
CA CYS A 59 -8.70 21.90 64.36
C CYS A 59 -8.16 23.25 64.83
N SER A 60 -7.03 23.23 65.54
CA SER A 60 -6.32 24.46 65.93
C SER A 60 -5.17 24.72 64.97
N ASP A 61 -4.96 25.96 64.55
CA ASP A 61 -3.87 26.30 63.63
C ASP A 61 -2.51 25.74 64.12
N ASN A 62 -1.72 25.21 63.19
CA ASN A 62 -0.44 24.50 63.41
C ASN A 62 -0.53 23.14 64.10
N GLU A 63 -1.74 22.63 64.35
CA GLU A 63 -1.93 21.25 64.80
C GLU A 63 -1.60 20.28 63.66
N MET A 64 -0.88 19.20 63.95
CA MET A 64 -0.62 18.14 62.97
C MET A 64 -1.37 16.84 63.33
N LEU A 65 -1.86 16.16 62.29
CA LEU A 65 -2.63 14.91 62.39
C LEU A 65 -2.10 13.88 61.40
N PHE A 66 -1.89 12.66 61.87
CA PHE A 66 -1.69 11.48 61.06
C PHE A 66 -3.00 10.69 60.94
N LEU A 67 -3.66 10.78 59.78
CA LEU A 67 -4.93 10.13 59.49
C LEU A 67 -4.69 8.66 59.10
N THR A 68 -4.95 7.72 59.99
CA THR A 68 -4.61 6.29 59.82
C THR A 68 -5.46 5.57 58.77
N SER A 69 -6.60 6.13 58.39
CA SER A 69 -7.47 5.62 57.33
C SER A 69 -7.11 6.14 55.94
N ALA A 70 -6.28 7.19 55.86
CA ALA A 70 -5.83 7.70 54.57
C ALA A 70 -4.73 6.78 53.99
N PRO A 71 -4.64 6.68 52.65
CA PRO A 71 -3.55 5.97 52.00
C PRO A 71 -2.17 6.44 52.47
N ALA A 72 -1.23 5.51 52.56
CA ALA A 72 0.16 5.82 52.90
C ALA A 72 0.73 6.85 51.90
N GLY A 73 1.31 7.94 52.43
CA GLY A 73 1.82 9.07 51.65
C GLY A 73 0.82 10.23 51.47
N SER A 74 -0.39 10.14 52.01
CA SER A 74 -1.36 11.25 52.07
C SER A 74 -2.07 11.32 53.43
N ASN A 75 -1.43 10.75 54.44
CA ASN A 75 -1.94 10.59 55.78
C ASN A 75 -1.43 11.66 56.75
N LEU A 76 -0.61 12.63 56.31
CA LEU A 76 -0.17 13.74 57.13
C LEU A 76 -0.98 15.00 56.81
N TYR A 77 -1.60 15.59 57.83
CA TYR A 77 -2.40 16.81 57.74
C TYR A 77 -1.87 17.84 58.75
N ALA A 78 -1.88 19.12 58.37
CA ALA A 78 -1.73 20.24 59.27
C ALA A 78 -3.00 21.09 59.25
N CYS A 79 -3.32 21.75 60.36
CA CYS A 79 -4.42 22.68 60.42
C CYS A 79 -3.95 24.09 60.05
N ILE A 80 -4.58 24.68 59.03
CA ILE A 80 -4.31 26.04 58.57
C ILE A 80 -5.65 26.78 58.47
N SER A 81 -5.81 27.86 59.22
CA SER A 81 -7.05 28.66 59.32
C SER A 81 -8.27 27.81 59.69
N GLY A 82 -8.11 26.96 60.72
CA GLY A 82 -9.17 26.08 61.22
C GLY A 82 -9.60 24.95 60.27
N THR A 83 -8.84 24.73 59.20
CA THR A 83 -9.11 23.70 58.18
C THR A 83 -7.95 22.73 58.09
N TRP A 84 -8.23 21.43 58.06
CA TRP A 84 -7.20 20.42 57.82
C TRP A 84 -6.74 20.43 56.36
N VAL A 85 -5.44 20.66 56.16
CA VAL A 85 -4.75 20.65 54.88
C VAL A 85 -3.77 19.47 54.85
N PRO A 86 -3.76 18.62 53.81
CA PRO A 86 -2.78 17.55 53.69
C PRO A 86 -1.38 18.12 53.40
N GLU A 87 -0.39 17.76 54.21
CA GLU A 87 1.01 18.20 54.09
C GLU A 87 1.91 17.17 53.39
N ALA A 88 1.50 15.90 53.41
CA ALA A 88 2.11 14.91 52.55
C ALA A 88 1.46 15.00 51.18
N ALA A 89 2.19 15.53 50.20
CA ALA A 89 1.77 15.50 48.80
C ALA A 89 1.39 14.06 48.45
N SER A 90 0.15 13.87 48.00
CA SER A 90 -0.26 12.68 47.25
C SER A 90 0.89 12.24 46.36
N GLN A 91 1.30 10.96 46.45
CA GLN A 91 2.26 10.39 45.49
C GLN A 91 1.84 10.88 44.11
N GLY A 92 2.67 11.76 43.52
CA GLY A 92 2.25 12.65 42.44
C GLY A 92 1.48 11.86 41.41
N THR A 93 0.17 12.12 41.32
CA THR A 93 -0.66 11.35 40.41
C THR A 93 -0.29 11.77 39.00
N LEU A 94 0.28 10.85 38.22
CA LEU A 94 0.55 11.12 36.82
C LEU A 94 -0.80 11.12 36.09
N THR A 95 -1.26 12.31 35.69
CA THR A 95 -2.41 12.45 34.80
C THR A 95 -1.91 12.33 33.37
N VAL A 96 -2.32 11.25 32.68
CA VAL A 96 -1.96 11.02 31.28
C VAL A 96 -3.07 11.56 30.40
N GLN A 97 -2.73 12.47 29.49
CA GLN A 97 -3.64 12.99 28.48
C GLN A 97 -3.21 12.53 27.09
N ASN A 98 -4.18 12.20 26.24
CA ASN A 98 -3.97 11.97 24.81
C ASN A 98 -4.77 13.02 24.04
N GLY A 99 -4.08 13.84 23.24
CA GLY A 99 -4.72 14.94 22.50
C GLY A 99 -5.53 15.91 23.38
N GLY A 100 -5.08 16.16 24.61
CA GLY A 100 -5.76 17.04 25.59
C GLY A 100 -6.92 16.39 26.36
N THR A 101 -7.22 15.11 26.14
CA THR A 101 -8.26 14.36 26.87
C THR A 101 -7.62 13.47 27.94
N ASN A 102 -8.11 13.52 29.18
CA ASN A 102 -7.64 12.67 30.27
C ASN A 102 -7.93 11.20 29.97
N VAL A 103 -6.87 10.38 29.88
CA VAL A 103 -6.95 8.93 29.63
C VAL A 103 -6.91 8.15 30.94
N GLY A 104 -6.27 8.68 31.98
CA GLY A 104 -6.26 8.09 33.31
C GLY A 104 -5.31 8.76 34.30
N ALA A 105 -5.41 8.33 35.55
CA ALA A 105 -4.60 8.76 36.68
C ALA A 105 -4.07 7.50 37.40
N ARG A 106 -2.75 7.30 37.45
CA ARG A 106 -2.10 6.13 38.05
C ARG A 106 -0.78 6.51 38.74
N GLN A 107 -0.34 5.67 39.68
CA GLN A 107 0.96 5.82 40.37
C GLN A 107 2.14 5.27 39.55
N THR A 108 1.87 4.37 38.61
CA THR A 108 2.88 3.79 37.72
C THR A 108 2.38 3.80 36.29
N GLN A 109 3.24 4.24 35.37
CA GLN A 109 3.00 4.22 33.94
C GLN A 109 4.05 3.32 33.29
N ASN A 110 3.60 2.27 32.61
CA ASN A 110 4.47 1.36 31.88
C ASN A 110 4.34 1.61 30.37
N PHE A 111 5.46 1.92 29.71
CA PHE A 111 5.51 2.15 28.27
C PHE A 111 6.01 0.90 27.56
N VAL A 112 5.10 -0.01 27.25
CA VAL A 112 5.41 -1.24 26.49
C VAL A 112 5.28 -0.94 25.00
N PRO A 113 6.37 -0.86 24.23
CA PRO A 113 6.26 -0.72 22.78
C PRO A 113 5.70 -2.00 22.17
N GLY A 114 4.81 -1.86 21.19
CA GLY A 114 4.43 -2.97 20.31
C GLY A 114 5.54 -3.29 19.32
N THR A 115 5.43 -4.43 18.62
CA THR A 115 6.33 -4.77 17.51
C THR A 115 6.36 -3.64 16.48
N GLY A 116 7.55 -3.23 16.03
CA GLY A 116 7.70 -2.14 15.07
C GLY A 116 7.78 -0.73 15.66
N ILE A 117 7.72 -0.60 16.98
CA ILE A 117 7.84 0.68 17.69
C ILE A 117 9.00 0.61 18.67
N VAL A 118 9.79 1.67 18.76
CA VAL A 118 10.80 1.85 19.82
C VAL A 118 10.41 3.06 20.64
N ASN A 119 10.40 2.88 21.97
CA ASN A 119 10.26 3.98 22.91
C ASN A 119 11.66 4.44 23.34
N VAL A 120 12.02 5.68 23.04
CA VAL A 120 13.19 6.35 23.59
C VAL A 120 12.71 7.25 24.72
N ILE A 121 13.05 6.89 25.95
CA ILE A 121 12.65 7.64 27.15
C ILE A 121 13.88 8.37 27.68
N THR A 122 13.75 9.69 27.86
CA THR A 122 14.80 10.53 28.42
C THR A 122 14.25 11.34 29.60
N ASP A 123 14.94 11.28 30.73
CA ASP A 123 14.64 12.10 31.89
C ASP A 123 15.44 13.40 31.87
N LEU A 124 14.74 14.54 31.95
CA LEU A 124 15.32 15.88 31.98
C LEU A 124 15.18 16.54 33.36
N GLY A 125 14.79 15.77 34.38
CA GLY A 125 14.59 16.20 35.76
C GLY A 125 13.21 16.82 36.00
N ASN A 126 12.82 17.83 35.22
CA ASN A 126 11.50 18.46 35.34
C ASN A 126 10.42 17.86 34.43
N LYS A 127 10.80 16.96 33.51
CA LYS A 127 9.89 16.23 32.62
C LYS A 127 10.56 14.97 32.09
N LEU A 128 9.73 13.99 31.71
CA LEU A 128 10.12 12.85 30.90
C LEU A 128 9.79 13.14 29.44
N ASN A 129 10.77 13.02 28.55
CA ASN A 129 10.52 12.99 27.12
C ASN A 129 10.31 11.54 26.68
N ILE A 130 9.15 11.24 26.12
CA ILE A 130 8.83 9.91 25.58
C ILE A 130 8.70 10.08 24.08
N GLN A 131 9.73 9.63 23.36
CA GLN A 131 9.72 9.63 21.92
C GLN A 131 9.40 8.22 21.43
N GLN A 132 8.28 8.08 20.73
CA GLN A 132 7.92 6.85 20.05
C GLN A 132 8.37 6.98 18.59
N THR A 133 9.23 6.08 18.14
CA THR A 133 9.69 6.04 16.75
C THR A 133 9.33 4.71 16.14
N VAL A 134 9.20 4.72 14.81
CA VAL A 134 9.15 3.48 14.04
C VAL A 134 10.50 2.78 14.16
N ASP A 135 10.47 1.48 14.42
CA ASP A 135 11.65 0.62 14.37
C ASP A 135 11.94 0.24 12.92
N THR A 136 12.95 0.88 12.34
CA THR A 136 13.30 0.63 10.93
C THR A 136 14.00 -0.71 10.69
N SER A 137 14.30 -1.49 11.73
CA SER A 137 14.79 -2.86 11.59
C SER A 137 13.66 -3.86 11.27
N THR A 138 12.42 -3.50 11.62
CA THR A 138 11.23 -4.33 11.40
C THR A 138 10.25 -3.71 10.40
N ILE A 139 10.20 -2.38 10.31
CA ILE A 139 9.35 -1.64 9.35
C ILE A 139 10.23 -0.93 8.33
N VAL A 140 9.92 -1.12 7.04
CA VAL A 140 10.66 -0.44 5.97
C VAL A 140 10.42 1.08 6.02
N SER A 141 11.50 1.87 5.98
CA SER A 141 11.40 3.33 5.87
C SER A 141 11.02 3.73 4.44
N LYS A 142 10.47 4.94 4.24
CA LYS A 142 10.18 5.47 2.90
C LYS A 142 11.43 5.45 2.01
N THR A 143 12.58 5.88 2.53
CA THR A 143 13.86 5.84 1.81
C THR A 143 14.28 4.41 1.48
N GLY A 144 14.10 3.46 2.41
CA GLY A 144 14.39 2.04 2.17
C GLY A 144 13.50 1.41 1.09
N LEU A 145 12.22 1.80 1.04
CA LEU A 145 11.30 1.37 -0.02
C LEU A 145 11.70 1.97 -1.38
N GLN A 146 12.01 3.27 -1.41
CA GLN A 146 12.38 3.99 -2.64
C GLN A 146 13.69 3.48 -3.24
N SER A 147 14.67 3.11 -2.41
CA SER A 147 15.92 2.49 -2.86
C SER A 147 15.79 0.99 -3.13
N GLY A 148 14.69 0.37 -2.66
CA GLY A 148 14.50 -1.07 -2.70
C GLY A 148 15.48 -1.85 -1.82
N SER A 149 16.08 -1.24 -0.78
CA SER A 149 17.21 -1.82 -0.03
C SER A 149 16.93 -3.20 0.57
N SER A 150 15.67 -3.48 0.91
CA SER A 150 15.23 -4.76 1.49
C SER A 150 15.04 -5.88 0.45
N VAL A 151 15.01 -5.54 -0.85
CA VAL A 151 14.74 -6.49 -1.94
C VAL A 151 15.75 -6.39 -3.09
N PHE A 152 16.59 -5.37 -3.13
CA PHE A 152 17.55 -5.15 -4.21
C PHE A 152 18.94 -5.69 -3.84
N CYS A 153 19.36 -6.72 -4.56
CA CYS A 153 20.60 -7.47 -4.36
C CYS A 153 21.54 -7.16 -5.53
N LEU A 154 22.38 -6.14 -5.35
CA LEU A 154 23.45 -5.83 -6.30
C LEU A 154 24.67 -6.68 -5.95
N SER A 155 25.10 -7.51 -6.88
CA SER A 155 26.36 -8.24 -6.73
C SER A 155 27.55 -7.33 -7.02
N VAL A 156 28.68 -7.59 -6.34
CA VAL A 156 29.92 -6.81 -6.50
C VAL A 156 31.11 -7.77 -6.53
N GLY A 157 31.91 -7.71 -7.59
CA GLY A 157 33.16 -8.49 -7.70
C GLY A 157 32.93 -9.98 -7.92
N ASP A 158 31.87 -10.37 -8.63
CA ASP A 158 31.54 -11.78 -8.84
C ASP A 158 32.63 -12.55 -9.60
N THR A 159 32.78 -13.83 -9.27
CA THR A 159 33.65 -14.79 -9.98
C THR A 159 32.77 -15.95 -10.45
N PRO A 160 32.17 -15.84 -11.65
CA PRO A 160 31.25 -16.85 -12.17
C PRO A 160 31.85 -18.27 -12.10
N PRO A 161 31.08 -19.29 -11.68
CA PRO A 161 29.63 -19.30 -11.52
C PRO A 161 29.14 -18.89 -10.11
N SER A 162 29.98 -18.28 -9.29
CA SER A 162 29.67 -17.88 -7.92
C SER A 162 29.34 -16.40 -7.82
N TYR A 163 28.14 -16.11 -7.33
CA TYR A 163 27.64 -14.75 -7.16
C TYR A 163 27.35 -14.46 -5.69
N SER A 164 27.58 -13.22 -5.27
CA SER A 164 27.24 -12.80 -3.91
C SER A 164 26.69 -11.38 -3.88
N CYS A 165 25.84 -11.08 -2.91
CA CYS A 165 25.31 -9.73 -2.69
C CYS A 165 24.92 -9.56 -1.22
N SER A 166 24.47 -8.37 -0.83
CA SER A 166 23.95 -8.09 0.51
C SER A 166 22.70 -7.22 0.42
N LEU A 167 21.68 -7.57 1.21
CA LEU A 167 20.49 -6.75 1.43
C LEU A 167 20.66 -5.90 2.69
N SER A 168 19.86 -4.84 2.79
CA SER A 168 19.78 -3.98 3.98
C SER A 168 18.32 -3.70 4.37
N PRO A 169 17.86 -4.13 5.57
CA PRO A 169 18.60 -4.89 6.59
C PRO A 169 19.12 -6.26 6.11
N ALA A 170 20.16 -6.78 6.78
CA ALA A 170 20.76 -8.05 6.40
C ALA A 170 19.76 -9.19 6.57
N LEU A 171 19.58 -9.99 5.52
CA LEU A 171 18.77 -11.19 5.57
C LEU A 171 19.41 -12.21 6.52
N THR A 172 18.62 -12.82 7.41
CA THR A 172 19.11 -13.81 8.39
C THR A 172 18.81 -15.26 8.01
N THR A 173 17.85 -15.49 7.12
CA THR A 173 17.49 -16.82 6.62
C THR A 173 16.79 -16.72 5.27
N TYR A 174 16.94 -17.75 4.44
CA TYR A 174 16.15 -17.89 3.22
C TYR A 174 14.77 -18.46 3.57
N THR A 175 13.72 -17.74 3.21
CA THR A 175 12.33 -18.18 3.42
C THR A 175 11.71 -18.55 2.07
N GLN A 176 11.08 -19.72 1.98
CA GLN A 176 10.39 -20.14 0.76
C GLN A 176 9.37 -19.09 0.32
N GLY A 177 9.38 -18.76 -0.98
CA GLY A 177 8.54 -17.74 -1.59
C GLY A 177 9.08 -16.31 -1.51
N MET A 178 10.20 -16.07 -0.82
CA MET A 178 10.82 -14.74 -0.83
C MET A 178 11.28 -14.37 -2.24
N VAL A 179 11.11 -13.10 -2.62
CA VAL A 179 11.52 -12.55 -3.91
C VAL A 179 12.58 -11.47 -3.71
N VAL A 180 13.64 -11.53 -4.50
CA VAL A 180 14.76 -10.57 -4.48
C VAL A 180 15.04 -10.13 -5.92
N ASN A 181 15.20 -8.83 -6.12
CA ASN A 181 15.65 -8.24 -7.36
C ASN A 181 17.18 -8.29 -7.42
N TRP A 182 17.73 -9.31 -8.07
CA TRP A 182 19.16 -9.56 -8.15
C TRP A 182 19.76 -8.99 -9.44
N THR A 183 20.87 -8.26 -9.33
CA THR A 183 21.67 -7.78 -10.46
C THR A 183 23.10 -8.33 -10.35
N PRO A 184 23.55 -9.23 -11.24
CA PRO A 184 24.90 -9.76 -11.25
C PRO A 184 25.91 -8.72 -11.77
N SER A 185 27.16 -8.79 -11.31
CA SER A 185 28.28 -7.96 -11.79
C SER A 185 29.15 -8.62 -12.86
N ALA A 186 28.82 -9.87 -13.25
CA ALA A 186 29.50 -10.62 -14.30
C ALA A 186 28.53 -11.54 -15.05
N ASN A 187 28.84 -11.85 -16.32
CA ASN A 187 28.06 -12.81 -17.12
C ASN A 187 28.22 -14.22 -16.55
N GLY A 188 27.18 -15.06 -16.66
CA GLY A 188 27.26 -16.46 -16.29
C GLY A 188 28.28 -17.23 -17.13
N THR A 189 28.80 -18.32 -16.57
CA THR A 189 29.71 -19.25 -17.24
C THR A 189 29.09 -20.65 -17.30
N THR A 190 29.80 -21.60 -17.91
CA THR A 190 29.44 -23.02 -17.86
C THR A 190 29.74 -23.57 -16.47
N GLY A 191 28.72 -23.96 -15.71
CA GLY A 191 28.87 -24.50 -14.36
C GLY A 191 27.62 -24.28 -13.51
N ALA A 192 27.54 -24.94 -12.34
CA ALA A 192 26.43 -24.75 -11.43
C ALA A 192 26.48 -23.34 -10.81
N THR A 193 25.60 -22.45 -11.28
CA THR A 193 25.49 -21.11 -10.72
C THR A 193 25.00 -21.15 -9.27
N THR A 194 25.62 -20.34 -8.41
CA THR A 194 25.16 -20.11 -7.04
C THR A 194 25.03 -18.62 -6.72
N LEU A 195 24.08 -18.29 -5.86
CA LEU A 195 23.90 -16.96 -5.29
C LEU A 195 23.99 -17.06 -3.76
N ASN A 196 24.83 -16.21 -3.15
CA ASN A 196 24.98 -16.09 -1.71
C ASN A 196 24.60 -14.68 -1.25
N ILE A 197 23.45 -14.54 -0.60
CA ILE A 197 22.95 -13.26 -0.08
C ILE A 197 23.32 -13.15 1.40
N ASN A 198 23.94 -12.05 1.81
CA ASN A 198 24.34 -11.76 3.19
C ASN A 198 25.18 -12.89 3.85
N LEU A 199 25.95 -13.64 3.06
CA LEU A 199 26.80 -14.75 3.52
C LEU A 199 26.03 -15.91 4.18
N LEU A 200 24.73 -16.05 3.95
CA LEU A 200 23.91 -17.13 4.51
C LEU A 200 24.25 -18.53 3.97
N GLY A 201 24.94 -18.58 2.84
CA GLY A 201 25.34 -19.81 2.17
C GLY A 201 25.07 -19.75 0.67
N ALA A 202 26.01 -20.29 -0.11
CA ALA A 202 25.87 -20.37 -1.56
C ALA A 202 24.71 -21.32 -1.93
N THR A 203 23.69 -20.76 -2.56
CA THR A 203 22.46 -21.48 -2.93
C THR A 203 22.37 -21.61 -4.45
N PRO A 204 22.02 -22.79 -5.01
CA PRO A 204 21.91 -22.97 -6.44
C PRO A 204 20.94 -21.98 -7.10
N VAL A 205 21.28 -21.51 -8.30
CA VAL A 205 20.37 -20.75 -9.17
C VAL A 205 19.90 -21.67 -10.30
N ARG A 206 18.59 -21.82 -10.44
CA ARG A 206 17.93 -22.66 -11.44
C ARG A 206 17.03 -21.82 -12.33
N ARG A 207 16.73 -22.34 -13.51
CA ARG A 207 15.68 -21.79 -14.37
C ARG A 207 14.31 -21.91 -13.71
N ALA A 208 13.31 -21.30 -14.34
CA ALA A 208 11.92 -21.36 -13.88
C ALA A 208 11.33 -22.78 -13.79
N ASP A 209 11.96 -23.80 -14.39
CA ASP A 209 11.55 -25.19 -14.28
C ASP A 209 11.95 -25.86 -12.94
N GLY A 210 12.95 -25.32 -12.25
CA GLY A 210 13.40 -25.82 -10.94
C GLY A 210 14.33 -26.99 -10.96
N VAL A 211 14.73 -27.40 -12.16
CA VAL A 211 15.57 -28.56 -12.35
C VAL A 211 16.81 -28.16 -13.11
N THR A 212 16.67 -27.34 -14.16
CA THR A 212 17.80 -26.92 -14.98
C THR A 212 18.62 -25.86 -14.27
N ALA A 213 19.94 -26.08 -14.15
CA ALA A 213 20.86 -25.08 -13.63
C ALA A 213 20.90 -23.86 -14.55
N ALA A 214 20.95 -22.66 -13.97
CA ALA A 214 21.22 -21.46 -14.75
C ALA A 214 22.65 -21.51 -15.31
N THR A 215 22.82 -20.99 -16.52
CA THR A 215 24.09 -21.00 -17.27
C THR A 215 24.42 -19.61 -17.80
N GLY A 216 25.55 -19.47 -18.51
CA GLY A 216 25.92 -18.22 -19.18
C GLY A 216 24.92 -17.67 -20.20
N THR A 217 23.94 -18.46 -20.64
CA THR A 217 22.85 -17.96 -21.50
C THR A 217 21.71 -17.31 -20.72
N ASP A 218 21.63 -17.55 -19.41
CA ASP A 218 20.53 -17.11 -18.55
C ASP A 218 20.88 -15.85 -17.76
N ILE A 219 22.18 -15.58 -17.57
CA ILE A 219 22.70 -14.55 -16.64
C ILE A 219 23.63 -13.59 -17.38
N PHE A 220 23.12 -12.40 -17.63
CA PHE A 220 23.84 -11.26 -18.19
C PHE A 220 24.18 -10.23 -17.12
N ASN A 221 25.42 -9.73 -17.15
CA ASN A 221 25.94 -8.68 -16.30
C ASN A 221 25.04 -7.43 -16.35
N GLY A 222 24.73 -6.85 -15.18
CA GLY A 222 23.98 -5.60 -15.06
C GLY A 222 22.47 -5.75 -15.31
N ARG A 223 21.98 -6.92 -15.72
CA ARG A 223 20.54 -7.17 -15.88
C ARG A 223 19.92 -7.56 -14.55
N MET A 224 18.84 -6.88 -14.17
CA MET A 224 18.10 -7.19 -12.94
C MET A 224 17.13 -8.37 -13.18
N TYR A 225 17.11 -9.34 -12.26
CA TYR A 225 16.24 -10.50 -12.26
C TYR A 225 15.41 -10.53 -10.97
N PRO A 226 14.07 -10.59 -11.04
CA PRO A 226 13.24 -10.92 -9.88
C PRO A 226 13.35 -12.43 -9.60
N VAL A 227 14.30 -12.85 -8.76
CA VAL A 227 14.49 -14.25 -8.37
C VAL A 227 13.67 -14.58 -7.15
N TRP A 228 13.06 -15.77 -7.09
CA TRP A 228 12.39 -16.25 -5.88
C TRP A 228 13.06 -17.51 -5.33
N PHE A 229 13.04 -17.68 -4.01
CA PHE A 229 13.56 -18.89 -3.37
C PHE A 229 12.46 -19.94 -3.26
N ASP A 230 12.66 -21.14 -3.80
CA ASP A 230 11.66 -22.21 -3.78
C ASP A 230 11.73 -23.13 -2.54
N GLY A 231 12.65 -22.85 -1.62
CA GLY A 231 12.96 -23.69 -0.46
C GLY A 231 14.29 -24.46 -0.62
N THR A 232 14.81 -24.59 -1.83
CA THR A 232 16.06 -25.32 -2.13
C THR A 232 17.02 -24.55 -3.04
N ALA A 233 16.49 -23.73 -3.95
CA ALA A 233 17.24 -22.97 -4.94
C ALA A 233 16.58 -21.61 -5.21
N PHE A 234 17.36 -20.66 -5.71
CA PHE A 234 16.83 -19.46 -6.34
C PHE A 234 16.39 -19.77 -7.76
N ARG A 235 15.23 -19.25 -8.14
CA ARG A 235 14.61 -19.47 -9.43
C ARG A 235 14.66 -18.18 -10.22
N LEU A 236 15.26 -18.26 -11.39
CA LEU A 236 15.10 -17.22 -12.40
C LEU A 236 13.65 -17.22 -12.87
N PRO A 237 13.06 -16.04 -13.15
CA PRO A 237 11.80 -15.97 -13.87
C PRO A 237 11.94 -16.76 -15.16
N SER A 238 10.83 -17.33 -15.65
CA SER A 238 10.81 -17.89 -17.00
C SER A 238 11.37 -16.81 -17.87
N ALA A 239 12.37 -17.11 -18.71
CA ALA A 239 12.93 -16.12 -19.59
C ALA A 239 11.75 -15.44 -20.28
N GLU A 240 11.44 -14.21 -19.84
CA GLU A 240 10.63 -13.34 -20.64
C GLU A 240 11.44 -13.30 -21.92
N ALA A 241 10.89 -13.90 -22.99
CA ALA A 241 11.41 -13.66 -24.32
C ALA A 241 11.75 -12.18 -24.32
N ALA A 242 13.00 -11.81 -24.58
CA ALA A 242 13.50 -10.45 -24.45
C ALA A 242 12.75 -9.55 -25.45
N GLY A 243 11.50 -9.25 -25.13
CA GLY A 243 10.59 -8.33 -25.76
C GLY A 243 10.61 -7.13 -24.85
N GLY A 244 11.65 -6.32 -25.00
CA GLY A 244 11.71 -5.00 -24.42
C GLY A 244 10.47 -4.24 -24.87
N SER A 245 9.44 -4.23 -24.02
CA SER A 245 8.29 -3.35 -24.15
C SER A 245 8.66 -2.06 -23.42
N SER A 246 9.42 -1.21 -24.09
CA SER A 246 9.58 0.19 -23.71
C SER A 246 9.04 1.06 -24.85
N GLY A 247 7.98 1.81 -24.56
CA GLY A 247 7.53 2.93 -25.36
C GLY A 247 6.59 2.57 -26.52
N GLY A 248 5.43 3.20 -26.55
CA GLY A 248 4.45 3.08 -27.62
C GLY A 248 5.08 3.26 -29.00
N SER A 249 4.97 2.24 -29.83
CA SER A 249 5.07 2.39 -31.27
C SER A 249 4.34 1.23 -31.95
N SER A 250 3.55 1.60 -32.94
CA SER A 250 3.13 0.75 -34.06
C SER A 250 4.24 -0.22 -34.51
N GLY A 251 4.11 -1.52 -34.23
CA GLY A 251 5.06 -2.58 -34.63
C GLY A 251 4.54 -3.99 -34.28
N PRO A 252 4.96 -5.05 -35.02
CA PRO A 252 4.20 -6.30 -35.19
C PRO A 252 4.35 -7.30 -34.02
N PRO A 253 3.38 -8.23 -33.81
CA PRO A 253 3.52 -9.25 -32.78
C PRO A 253 4.56 -10.33 -33.15
N THR A 254 5.30 -10.74 -32.12
CA THR A 254 6.36 -11.74 -31.99
C THR A 254 6.01 -13.15 -32.49
N THR A 255 7.01 -13.83 -33.04
CA THR A 255 6.99 -15.22 -33.53
C THR A 255 6.82 -16.22 -32.38
N ILE A 256 5.91 -17.19 -32.52
CA ILE A 256 5.80 -18.38 -31.66
C ILE A 256 6.38 -19.56 -32.42
N THR A 257 7.49 -20.13 -31.95
CA THR A 257 8.07 -21.36 -32.49
C THR A 257 7.59 -22.55 -31.66
N SER A 258 6.71 -23.40 -32.21
CA SER A 258 6.41 -24.71 -31.64
C SER A 258 7.10 -25.79 -32.46
N THR A 259 8.11 -26.45 -31.91
CA THR A 259 8.70 -27.67 -32.51
C THR A 259 7.88 -28.88 -32.10
N GLY A 260 6.81 -29.17 -32.85
CA GLY A 260 6.13 -30.47 -32.81
C GLY A 260 6.82 -31.46 -33.75
N ALA A 261 7.06 -32.69 -33.29
CA ALA A 261 7.64 -33.76 -34.09
C ALA A 261 6.64 -34.25 -35.16
N GLY A 262 6.61 -33.60 -36.33
CA GLY A 262 5.77 -34.04 -37.45
C GLY A 262 5.57 -33.00 -38.57
N GLY A 263 6.60 -32.74 -39.38
CA GLY A 263 6.51 -31.93 -40.60
C GLY A 263 6.40 -30.40 -40.38
N PRO A 264 6.57 -29.58 -41.43
CA PRO A 264 6.40 -28.14 -41.33
C PRO A 264 4.93 -27.80 -41.06
N THR A 265 4.59 -27.49 -39.82
CA THR A 265 3.28 -26.94 -39.44
C THR A 265 3.27 -25.44 -39.73
N THR A 266 2.49 -25.02 -40.72
CA THR A 266 2.25 -23.60 -40.99
C THR A 266 1.35 -23.04 -39.88
N VAL A 267 1.93 -22.33 -38.92
CA VAL A 267 1.15 -21.63 -37.88
C VAL A 267 0.57 -20.35 -38.50
N THR A 268 -0.75 -20.30 -38.61
CA THR A 268 -1.46 -19.09 -39.05
C THR A 268 -1.76 -18.25 -37.81
N ALA A 269 -1.15 -17.06 -37.71
CA ALA A 269 -1.54 -16.09 -36.69
C ALA A 269 -2.65 -15.19 -37.22
N THR A 270 -3.48 -14.68 -36.31
CA THR A 270 -4.37 -13.56 -36.60
C THR A 270 -3.79 -12.28 -36.00
N SER A 271 -4.00 -11.16 -36.69
CA SER A 271 -3.79 -9.82 -36.15
C SER A 271 -5.06 -9.03 -36.35
N GLU A 272 -5.59 -8.50 -35.26
CA GLU A 272 -6.83 -7.74 -35.25
C GLU A 272 -6.52 -6.24 -35.27
N TRP A 273 -7.25 -5.50 -36.09
CA TRP A 273 -7.18 -4.05 -36.17
C TRP A 273 -8.56 -3.47 -35.86
N HIS A 274 -8.60 -2.69 -34.78
CA HIS A 274 -9.76 -2.00 -34.27
C HIS A 274 -9.75 -0.55 -34.73
N ALA A 275 -10.79 -0.14 -35.45
CA ALA A 275 -10.90 1.19 -36.01
C ALA A 275 -12.24 1.83 -35.61
N PRO A 276 -12.29 2.48 -34.44
CA PRO A 276 -13.45 3.27 -34.07
C PRO A 276 -13.64 4.37 -35.14
N LEU A 277 -14.89 4.75 -35.41
CA LEU A 277 -15.23 5.82 -36.36
C LEU A 277 -15.35 7.19 -35.70
N ALA A 278 -15.65 7.23 -34.41
CA ALA A 278 -15.62 8.42 -33.60
C ALA A 278 -15.25 8.09 -32.16
N ILE A 279 -14.80 9.09 -31.41
CA ILE A 279 -14.49 8.99 -29.98
C ILE A 279 -15.19 10.12 -29.23
N CYS A 280 -15.54 9.87 -27.96
CA CYS A 280 -16.08 10.91 -27.09
C CYS A 280 -14.96 11.72 -26.45
N VAL A 281 -15.00 13.03 -26.67
CA VAL A 281 -14.05 13.99 -26.10
C VAL A 281 -14.79 14.92 -25.15
N THR A 282 -14.36 14.95 -23.89
CA THR A 282 -14.97 15.78 -22.84
C THR A 282 -14.98 17.26 -23.26
N GLY A 283 -16.16 17.87 -23.24
CA GLY A 283 -16.35 19.29 -23.58
C GLY A 283 -16.43 19.60 -25.09
N THR A 284 -16.18 18.64 -25.97
CA THR A 284 -16.25 18.83 -27.45
C THR A 284 -17.28 17.91 -28.11
N GLY A 285 -17.74 16.87 -27.42
CA GLY A 285 -18.69 15.89 -27.97
C GLY A 285 -17.98 14.79 -28.77
N ALA A 286 -18.69 14.22 -29.74
CA ALA A 286 -18.16 13.15 -30.59
C ALA A 286 -17.24 13.72 -31.68
N VAL A 287 -16.01 13.22 -31.74
CA VAL A 287 -15.01 13.60 -32.76
C VAL A 287 -14.75 12.41 -33.67
N LEU A 288 -14.85 12.61 -34.98
CA LEU A 288 -14.54 11.59 -35.98
C LEU A 288 -13.04 11.25 -35.95
N THR A 289 -12.72 9.96 -35.99
CA THR A 289 -11.35 9.45 -36.08
C THR A 289 -10.94 9.14 -37.52
N TRP A 290 -11.92 9.04 -38.42
CA TRP A 290 -11.71 8.91 -39.86
C TRP A 290 -11.96 10.25 -40.53
N ASN A 291 -11.23 10.53 -41.60
CA ASN A 291 -11.33 11.79 -42.31
C ASN A 291 -12.43 11.71 -43.38
N PRO A 292 -13.25 12.76 -43.58
CA PRO A 292 -14.09 12.84 -44.76
C PRO A 292 -13.22 13.02 -46.02
N PRO A 293 -13.58 12.41 -47.16
CA PRO A 293 -12.86 12.65 -48.40
C PRO A 293 -13.01 14.09 -48.90
N PRO A 294 -11.94 14.70 -49.45
CA PRO A 294 -12.00 16.01 -50.06
C PRO A 294 -13.05 16.06 -51.17
N GLY A 295 -13.97 17.02 -51.09
CA GLY A 295 -14.99 17.24 -52.13
C GLY A 295 -16.19 16.29 -52.12
N SER A 296 -16.32 15.40 -51.13
CA SER A 296 -17.54 14.61 -50.93
C SER A 296 -18.64 15.51 -50.33
N GLY A 297 -19.79 15.61 -51.00
CA GLY A 297 -20.82 16.63 -50.73
C GLY A 297 -21.58 16.49 -49.42
N VAL A 298 -21.41 15.40 -48.67
CA VAL A 298 -21.98 15.21 -47.31
C VAL A 298 -21.02 14.33 -46.51
N ALA A 299 -20.30 14.93 -45.55
CA ALA A 299 -19.49 14.18 -44.61
C ALA A 299 -20.37 13.60 -43.50
N PRO A 300 -20.15 12.36 -43.05
CA PRO A 300 -20.73 11.86 -41.81
C PRO A 300 -20.35 12.78 -40.64
N VAL A 301 -21.18 12.80 -39.58
CA VAL A 301 -20.97 13.67 -38.41
C VAL A 301 -20.78 12.81 -37.17
N GLY A 302 -19.92 13.22 -36.24
CA GLY A 302 -19.78 12.56 -34.94
C GLY A 302 -21.08 12.62 -34.13
N ALA A 303 -21.46 11.51 -33.49
CA ALA A 303 -22.66 11.37 -32.65
C ALA A 303 -22.40 10.45 -31.42
N GLY A 304 -23.41 10.23 -30.58
CA GLY A 304 -23.39 9.23 -29.49
C GLY A 304 -22.99 9.74 -28.11
N CYS A 305 -22.19 10.80 -28.03
CA CYS A 305 -21.61 11.30 -26.77
C CYS A 305 -22.53 12.19 -25.93
N ALA A 306 -23.82 11.86 -25.85
CA ALA A 306 -24.81 12.60 -25.07
C ALA A 306 -25.63 11.65 -24.18
N GLY A 307 -25.54 11.84 -22.85
CA GLY A 307 -26.27 11.06 -21.85
C GLY A 307 -25.37 10.62 -20.69
N THR A 308 -25.97 10.15 -19.60
CA THR A 308 -25.25 9.63 -18.41
C THR A 308 -24.77 8.19 -18.58
N GLU A 309 -25.16 7.50 -19.65
CA GLU A 309 -24.94 6.05 -19.82
C GLU A 309 -24.44 5.63 -21.22
N VAL A 310 -24.26 6.55 -22.17
CA VAL A 310 -23.70 6.25 -23.50
C VAL A 310 -22.41 7.07 -23.69
N ASN A 311 -21.27 6.40 -23.52
CA ASN A 311 -19.93 6.97 -23.73
C ASN A 311 -19.29 6.50 -25.04
N GLU A 312 -20.08 6.02 -26.00
CA GLU A 312 -19.58 5.56 -27.29
C GLU A 312 -19.75 6.63 -28.36
N GLY A 313 -18.68 6.90 -29.10
CA GLY A 313 -18.71 7.79 -30.26
C GLY A 313 -19.12 7.02 -31.51
N TYR A 314 -20.01 7.60 -32.30
CA TYR A 314 -20.42 7.05 -33.60
C TYR A 314 -20.18 8.05 -34.75
N ALA A 315 -19.97 7.54 -35.96
CA ALA A 315 -20.14 8.33 -37.18
C ALA A 315 -21.57 8.15 -37.72
N SER A 316 -22.32 9.25 -37.81
CA SER A 316 -23.70 9.24 -38.31
C SER A 316 -23.74 9.42 -39.83
N PHE A 317 -24.17 8.38 -40.53
CA PHE A 317 -24.37 8.37 -41.98
C PHE A 317 -25.85 8.67 -42.28
N GLY A 318 -26.11 9.82 -42.92
CA GLY A 318 -27.43 10.19 -43.42
C GLY A 318 -27.91 9.32 -44.59
N THR A 319 -29.06 9.65 -45.18
CA THR A 319 -29.68 8.87 -46.27
C THR A 319 -29.03 9.09 -47.64
N THR A 320 -28.24 10.15 -47.78
CA THR A 320 -27.42 10.42 -48.96
C THR A 320 -26.12 9.65 -48.92
N ALA A 321 -25.53 9.42 -50.09
CA ALA A 321 -24.20 8.82 -50.17
C ALA A 321 -23.18 9.65 -49.39
N SER A 322 -22.42 9.00 -48.52
CA SER A 322 -21.38 9.61 -47.69
C SER A 322 -20.31 8.59 -47.36
N SER A 323 -19.09 9.05 -47.09
CA SER A 323 -17.93 8.20 -46.87
C SER A 323 -16.96 8.81 -45.87
N LEU A 324 -16.16 7.94 -45.25
CA LEU A 324 -15.04 8.27 -44.38
C LEU A 324 -13.83 7.42 -44.78
N GLN A 325 -12.63 7.95 -44.58
CA GLN A 325 -11.38 7.30 -44.94
C GLN A 325 -10.37 7.29 -43.79
N THR A 326 -9.57 6.22 -43.74
CA THR A 326 -8.44 6.08 -42.82
C THR A 326 -7.35 5.24 -43.45
N SER A 327 -6.18 5.14 -42.81
CA SER A 327 -5.09 4.29 -43.31
C SER A 327 -4.31 3.62 -42.19
N PHE A 328 -3.77 2.44 -42.49
CA PHE A 328 -2.88 1.72 -41.58
C PHE A 328 -1.84 0.90 -42.37
N ILE A 329 -0.80 0.43 -41.69
CA ILE A 329 0.25 -0.41 -42.31
C ILE A 329 -0.13 -1.89 -42.15
N LEU A 330 -0.15 -2.62 -43.27
CA LEU A 330 -0.41 -4.06 -43.28
C LEU A 330 0.74 -4.82 -42.61
N PRO A 331 0.46 -5.88 -41.81
CA PRO A 331 1.48 -6.74 -41.24
C PRO A 331 2.37 -7.35 -42.34
N LYS A 332 3.70 -7.35 -42.14
CA LYS A 332 4.67 -7.83 -43.15
C LYS A 332 4.43 -9.28 -43.63
N ASN A 333 3.80 -10.13 -42.81
CA ASN A 333 3.59 -11.54 -43.12
C ASN A 333 2.14 -11.87 -43.55
N LEU A 334 1.40 -10.90 -44.11
CA LEU A 334 0.00 -11.07 -44.52
C LEU A 334 -0.20 -12.27 -45.48
N THR A 335 -1.17 -13.13 -45.22
CA THR A 335 -1.47 -14.36 -46.00
C THR A 335 -2.48 -14.17 -47.14
N GLY A 336 -2.97 -12.94 -47.33
CA GLY A 336 -3.90 -12.61 -48.42
C GLY A 336 -5.39 -12.67 -48.07
N THR A 337 -5.79 -13.15 -46.88
CA THR A 337 -7.19 -13.10 -46.43
C THR A 337 -7.41 -12.29 -45.15
N ALA A 338 -8.61 -11.73 -44.97
CA ALA A 338 -9.09 -11.17 -43.71
C ALA A 338 -10.58 -11.42 -43.47
N ASP A 339 -10.98 -11.31 -42.21
CA ASP A 339 -12.36 -11.26 -41.79
C ASP A 339 -12.68 -9.80 -41.41
N VAL A 340 -13.85 -9.29 -41.81
CA VAL A 340 -14.27 -7.90 -41.54
C VAL A 340 -15.60 -7.92 -40.81
N SER A 341 -15.69 -7.13 -39.74
CA SER A 341 -16.94 -6.87 -38.99
C SER A 341 -17.18 -5.37 -38.88
N LEU A 342 -18.37 -4.92 -39.21
CA LEU A 342 -18.83 -3.54 -39.05
C LEU A 342 -19.91 -3.51 -37.96
N TYR A 343 -19.66 -2.73 -36.91
CA TYR A 343 -20.59 -2.52 -35.80
C TYR A 343 -21.36 -1.22 -36.00
N TYR A 344 -22.68 -1.27 -35.84
CA TYR A 344 -23.56 -0.13 -36.07
C TYR A 344 -24.78 -0.15 -35.15
N VAL A 345 -25.40 1.02 -35.00
CA VAL A 345 -26.60 1.30 -34.23
C VAL A 345 -27.55 2.10 -35.12
N PRO A 346 -28.76 1.62 -35.43
CA PRO A 346 -29.68 2.37 -36.27
C PRO A 346 -30.33 3.51 -35.48
N ALA A 347 -30.48 4.68 -36.11
CA ALA A 347 -31.11 5.85 -35.48
C ALA A 347 -32.64 5.73 -35.40
N VAL A 348 -33.23 4.87 -36.24
CA VAL A 348 -34.67 4.55 -36.25
C VAL A 348 -34.85 3.04 -36.36
N SER A 349 -36.04 2.52 -36.02
CA SER A 349 -36.37 1.11 -36.20
C SER A 349 -36.42 0.73 -37.69
N ALA A 350 -36.01 -0.48 -38.05
CA ALA A 350 -36.14 -1.04 -39.40
C ALA A 350 -35.45 -0.22 -40.51
N VAL A 351 -34.24 0.29 -40.23
CA VAL A 351 -33.37 0.92 -41.23
C VAL A 351 -32.83 -0.13 -42.19
N THR A 352 -32.81 0.16 -43.49
CA THR A 352 -32.01 -0.58 -44.47
C THR A 352 -30.91 0.31 -45.01
N PHE A 353 -29.68 -0.20 -45.10
CA PHE A 353 -28.54 0.51 -45.68
C PHE A 353 -27.56 -0.45 -46.34
N THR A 354 -26.76 0.03 -47.28
CA THR A 354 -25.75 -0.79 -47.98
C THR A 354 -24.38 -0.22 -47.67
N PRO A 355 -23.65 -0.78 -46.67
CA PRO A 355 -22.28 -0.38 -46.39
C PRO A 355 -21.33 -1.02 -47.41
N THR A 356 -20.32 -0.27 -47.83
CA THR A 356 -19.16 -0.80 -48.54
C THR A 356 -17.89 -0.36 -47.84
N LEU A 357 -16.96 -1.29 -47.65
CA LEU A 357 -15.59 -0.96 -47.25
C LEU A 357 -14.70 -1.29 -48.44
N GLU A 358 -14.00 -0.27 -48.89
CA GLU A 358 -13.13 -0.33 -50.05
C GLU A 358 -11.69 -0.14 -49.61
N VAL A 359 -10.75 -0.73 -50.33
CA VAL A 359 -9.34 -0.68 -49.96
C VAL A 359 -8.44 -0.46 -51.16
N VAL A 360 -7.48 0.43 -50.99
CA VAL A 360 -6.41 0.69 -51.94
C VAL A 360 -5.09 0.63 -51.19
N CYS A 361 -4.14 -0.16 -51.71
CA CYS A 361 -2.83 -0.26 -51.09
C CYS A 361 -1.76 0.47 -51.89
N THR A 362 -0.95 1.25 -51.17
CA THR A 362 0.23 1.95 -51.67
C THR A 362 1.48 1.43 -50.97
N PRO A 363 2.69 1.76 -51.45
CA PRO A 363 3.90 1.61 -50.64
C PRO A 363 3.73 2.28 -49.26
N SER A 364 4.54 1.91 -48.26
CA SER A 364 4.40 2.34 -46.85
C SER A 364 4.27 3.86 -46.65
N ASN A 365 4.87 4.65 -47.53
CA ASN A 365 4.86 6.13 -47.51
C ASN A 365 3.88 6.76 -48.53
N GLY A 366 3.15 5.95 -49.29
CA GLY A 366 2.18 6.44 -50.26
C GLY A 366 0.93 7.00 -49.58
N THR A 367 0.28 7.95 -50.25
CA THR A 367 -0.96 8.59 -49.79
C THR A 367 -2.04 8.42 -50.84
N VAL A 368 -3.28 8.26 -50.39
CA VAL A 368 -4.49 8.33 -51.23
C VAL A 368 -5.37 9.39 -50.60
N VAL A 369 -5.64 10.45 -51.33
CA VAL A 369 -6.46 11.58 -50.84
C VAL A 369 -7.74 11.77 -51.65
N ASN A 370 -7.91 11.09 -52.78
CA ASN A 370 -9.01 11.32 -53.71
C ASN A 370 -9.93 10.10 -53.85
N GLU A 371 -11.25 10.35 -53.88
CA GLU A 371 -12.31 9.35 -54.03
C GLU A 371 -12.15 8.45 -55.27
N GLY A 372 -11.55 8.98 -56.36
CA GLY A 372 -11.40 8.25 -57.62
C GLY A 372 -10.38 7.10 -57.59
N ALA A 373 -9.54 7.02 -56.56
CA ALA A 373 -8.59 5.93 -56.41
C ALA A 373 -9.24 4.64 -55.90
N PHE A 374 -10.37 4.74 -55.20
CA PHE A 374 -11.09 3.59 -54.69
C PHE A 374 -11.97 3.00 -55.80
N SER A 375 -11.57 1.83 -56.31
CA SER A 375 -12.33 1.07 -57.31
C SER A 375 -12.55 -0.35 -56.80
N GLY A 376 -13.83 -0.72 -56.62
CA GLY A 376 -14.24 -2.01 -56.08
C GLY A 376 -14.55 -2.01 -54.59
N SER A 377 -15.06 -3.12 -54.09
CA SER A 377 -15.47 -3.28 -52.69
C SER A 377 -14.79 -4.49 -52.08
N PHE A 378 -13.92 -4.24 -51.08
CA PHE A 378 -13.26 -5.29 -50.32
C PHE A 378 -14.24 -6.03 -49.42
N PHE A 379 -15.19 -5.29 -48.85
CA PHE A 379 -16.33 -5.82 -48.10
C PHE A 379 -17.60 -5.12 -48.59
N ALA A 380 -18.54 -5.93 -49.11
CA ALA A 380 -19.84 -5.49 -49.64
C ALA A 380 -20.90 -6.54 -49.31
N PRO A 381 -21.48 -6.53 -48.09
CA PRO A 381 -22.48 -7.52 -47.67
C PRO A 381 -23.84 -7.35 -48.38
N GLY A 382 -24.00 -6.34 -49.24
CA GLY A 382 -25.28 -5.97 -49.84
C GLY A 382 -26.13 -5.12 -48.90
N ALA A 383 -27.45 -5.11 -49.13
CA ALA A 383 -28.38 -4.38 -48.28
C ALA A 383 -28.51 -5.06 -46.90
N VAL A 384 -28.24 -4.29 -45.85
CA VAL A 384 -28.29 -4.72 -44.45
C VAL A 384 -29.54 -4.14 -43.81
N ALA A 385 -30.38 -5.02 -43.25
CA ALA A 385 -31.50 -4.62 -42.40
C ALA A 385 -31.02 -4.44 -40.96
N GLY A 386 -31.24 -3.26 -40.40
CA GLY A 386 -30.99 -2.96 -39.01
C GLY A 386 -32.00 -3.63 -38.07
N PRO A 387 -31.69 -3.73 -36.77
CA PRO A 387 -32.56 -4.35 -35.78
C PRO A 387 -33.92 -3.65 -35.69
N ALA A 388 -34.92 -4.40 -35.17
CA ALA A 388 -36.28 -3.90 -34.99
C ALA A 388 -36.36 -2.75 -33.97
N LEU A 389 -35.43 -2.71 -33.00
CA LEU A 389 -35.34 -1.66 -31.98
C LEU A 389 -34.26 -0.65 -32.38
N ALA A 390 -34.63 0.64 -32.38
CA ALA A 390 -33.66 1.73 -32.52
C ALA A 390 -32.68 1.72 -31.33
N GLY A 391 -31.43 2.12 -31.56
CA GLY A 391 -30.43 2.18 -30.48
C GLY A 391 -29.77 0.84 -30.10
N SER A 392 -30.18 -0.28 -30.70
CA SER A 392 -29.54 -1.59 -30.44
C SER A 392 -28.28 -1.77 -31.29
N LEU A 393 -27.18 -2.19 -30.65
CA LEU A 393 -25.93 -2.53 -31.33
C LEU A 393 -26.12 -3.80 -32.17
N ALA A 394 -25.75 -3.71 -33.44
CA ALA A 394 -25.75 -4.81 -34.40
C ALA A 394 -24.42 -4.88 -35.13
N ALA A 395 -24.14 -6.03 -35.75
CA ALA A 395 -22.95 -6.25 -36.55
C ALA A 395 -23.31 -6.86 -37.89
N VAL A 396 -22.55 -6.51 -38.93
CA VAL A 396 -22.52 -7.21 -40.21
C VAL A 396 -21.09 -7.62 -40.50
N SER A 397 -20.87 -8.89 -40.85
CA SER A 397 -19.54 -9.44 -41.05
C SER A 397 -19.44 -10.28 -42.31
N ALA A 398 -18.22 -10.39 -42.83
CA ALA A 398 -17.86 -11.34 -43.88
C ALA A 398 -16.48 -11.92 -43.58
N THR A 399 -16.31 -13.19 -43.91
CA THR A 399 -15.09 -13.95 -43.61
C THR A 399 -14.36 -14.33 -44.90
N ALA A 400 -13.06 -14.62 -44.77
CA ALA A 400 -12.19 -15.05 -45.85
C ALA A 400 -12.18 -14.10 -47.08
N LEU A 401 -12.26 -12.79 -46.83
CA LEU A 401 -12.14 -11.78 -47.87
C LEU A 401 -10.71 -11.70 -48.38
N ASN A 402 -10.54 -11.79 -49.70
CA ASN A 402 -9.23 -11.67 -50.32
C ASN A 402 -8.80 -10.21 -50.38
N TRP A 403 -7.62 -9.90 -49.87
CA TRP A 403 -6.99 -8.60 -50.08
C TRP A 403 -6.75 -8.37 -51.58
N PRO A 404 -6.89 -7.13 -52.09
CA PRO A 404 -6.47 -6.81 -53.45
C PRO A 404 -5.02 -7.21 -53.71
N THR A 405 -4.69 -7.55 -54.95
CA THR A 405 -3.37 -8.10 -55.31
C THR A 405 -2.20 -7.14 -55.00
N ASN A 406 -2.45 -5.83 -54.95
CA ASN A 406 -1.48 -4.81 -54.55
C ASN A 406 -1.38 -4.60 -53.02
N CYS A 407 -2.21 -5.26 -52.22
CA CYS A 407 -2.20 -5.21 -50.76
C CYS A 407 -1.33 -6.32 -50.15
N VAL A 408 -0.01 -6.16 -50.30
CA VAL A 408 0.98 -7.05 -49.69
C VAL A 408 1.44 -6.55 -48.33
N GLY A 409 2.03 -7.44 -47.51
CA GLY A 409 2.52 -7.08 -46.18
C GLY A 409 3.55 -5.95 -46.22
N GLY A 410 3.41 -4.97 -45.31
CA GLY A 410 4.25 -3.76 -45.26
C GLY A 410 3.74 -2.59 -46.12
N ASN A 411 2.78 -2.82 -47.02
CA ASN A 411 2.10 -1.73 -47.72
C ASN A 411 1.16 -0.97 -46.78
N ARG A 412 0.86 0.28 -47.13
CA ARG A 412 -0.17 1.07 -46.46
C ARG A 412 -1.51 0.78 -47.12
N ALA A 413 -2.45 0.27 -46.35
CA ALA A 413 -3.85 0.12 -46.76
C ALA A 413 -4.60 1.41 -46.43
N HIS A 414 -5.17 2.03 -47.46
CA HIS A 414 -6.13 3.13 -47.33
C HIS A 414 -7.52 2.53 -47.44
N LEU A 415 -8.34 2.75 -46.42
CA LEU A 415 -9.70 2.25 -46.33
C LEU A 415 -10.68 3.39 -46.56
N ARG A 416 -11.75 3.11 -47.30
CA ARG A 416 -12.93 3.98 -47.41
C ARG A 416 -14.16 3.21 -46.99
N LEU A 417 -14.79 3.64 -45.91
CA LEU A 417 -16.12 3.17 -45.54
C LEU A 417 -17.14 4.11 -46.15
N ALA A 418 -18.00 3.57 -47.01
CA ALA A 418 -19.04 4.31 -47.68
C ALA A 418 -20.42 3.71 -47.39
N ARG A 419 -21.43 4.58 -47.41
CA ARG A 419 -22.84 4.18 -47.45
C ARG A 419 -23.37 4.53 -48.84
N ALA A 420 -23.91 3.54 -49.56
CA ALA A 420 -24.58 3.80 -50.84
C ALA A 420 -25.87 4.61 -50.64
N ALA A 421 -26.23 5.42 -51.63
CA ALA A 421 -27.54 6.06 -51.66
C ALA A 421 -28.66 5.01 -51.76
N GLY A 422 -29.79 5.25 -51.10
CA GLY A 422 -30.99 4.40 -51.25
C GLY A 422 -31.30 3.46 -50.06
N GLY A 423 -31.27 3.99 -48.83
CA GLY A 423 -31.71 3.29 -47.63
C GLY A 423 -32.77 4.05 -46.84
N THR A 424 -33.38 3.42 -45.83
CA THR A 424 -34.39 4.05 -44.97
C THR A 424 -33.73 4.58 -43.69
N GLY A 425 -33.68 5.90 -43.49
CA GLY A 425 -33.19 6.50 -42.23
C GLY A 425 -31.67 6.58 -42.06
N ALA A 426 -31.21 7.24 -40.99
CA ALA A 426 -29.80 7.39 -40.65
C ALA A 426 -29.25 6.17 -39.88
N VAL A 427 -27.95 5.90 -40.03
CA VAL A 427 -27.25 4.81 -39.34
C VAL A 427 -26.01 5.37 -38.65
N ASN A 428 -25.83 5.00 -37.39
CA ASN A 428 -24.66 5.37 -36.60
C ASN A 428 -23.68 4.20 -36.62
N MET A 429 -22.51 4.37 -37.21
CA MET A 429 -21.48 3.32 -37.27
C MET A 429 -20.47 3.55 -36.14
N ALA A 430 -20.17 2.50 -35.39
CA ALA A 430 -19.30 2.56 -34.21
C ALA A 430 -17.85 2.21 -34.55
N GLU A 431 -17.66 1.03 -35.13
CA GLU A 431 -16.33 0.44 -35.30
C GLU A 431 -16.26 -0.46 -36.55
N VAL A 432 -15.12 -0.43 -37.21
CA VAL A 432 -14.70 -1.46 -38.17
C VAL A 432 -13.61 -2.30 -37.53
N VAL A 433 -13.80 -3.62 -37.51
CA VAL A 433 -12.81 -4.59 -37.05
C VAL A 433 -12.34 -5.42 -38.23
N ILE A 434 -11.02 -5.48 -38.44
CA ILE A 434 -10.39 -6.29 -39.48
C ILE A 434 -9.46 -7.31 -38.85
N THR A 435 -9.80 -8.59 -38.98
CA THR A 435 -8.97 -9.71 -38.53
C THR A 435 -8.15 -10.22 -39.71
N MET A 436 -6.88 -9.83 -39.78
CA MET A 436 -5.95 -10.24 -40.83
C MET A 436 -5.28 -11.56 -40.47
N ARG A 437 -5.17 -12.47 -41.45
CA ARG A 437 -4.41 -13.73 -41.28
C ARG A 437 -2.97 -13.53 -41.76
N ARG A 438 -1.99 -14.02 -41.02
CA ARG A 438 -0.56 -13.92 -41.35
C ARG A 438 0.18 -15.24 -41.12
N LEU A 439 1.21 -15.49 -41.93
CA LEU A 439 2.12 -16.61 -41.72
C LEU A 439 3.05 -16.24 -40.56
N MET A 440 3.20 -17.14 -39.60
CA MET A 440 4.23 -16.99 -38.57
C MET A 440 5.61 -17.38 -39.10
#